data_AF-A0AA87YCP9-F1
#
_entry.id   AF-A0AA87YCP9-F1
#
_cell.length_a   1.000
_cell.length_b   1.000
_cell.length_c   1.000
_cell.angle_alpha   90.00
_cell.angle_beta   90.00
_cell.angle_gamma   90.00
#
_symmetry.space_group_name_H-M   'P 1'
#
loop_
_entity.id
_entity.type
_entity.pdbx_description
1 polymer ?
#
loop_
_entity_poly.entity_id
_entity_poly.type
_entity_poly.pdbx_seq_one_letter_code
_entity_poly.pdbx_strand_id
1 'polypeptide(L)'
;MSNRTLIERIESGLADIRAGKISARTFAEIVRNNGRALEGMPYALIREFELLALELEIADWYVEDGFSPELAPLLVKTQAWLAMLPRDV
;
A
#
# COMPACT_ATOMS: atom_id res chain seq x y z
N MET A 1 -13.56 -6.93 11.28
CA MET A 1 -13.34 -5.54 10.80
C MET A 1 -13.81 -5.50 9.37
N SER A 2 -14.55 -4.49 8.92
CA SER A 2 -15.09 -4.50 7.55
C SER A 2 -13.99 -4.24 6.51
N ASN A 3 -14.17 -4.76 5.28
CA ASN A 3 -13.30 -4.41 4.15
C ASN A 3 -13.20 -2.90 3.96
N ARG A 4 -14.31 -2.17 4.13
CA ARG A 4 -14.34 -0.71 4.08
C ARG A 4 -13.35 -0.07 5.06
N THR A 5 -13.36 -0.50 6.33
CA THR A 5 -12.43 0.02 7.34
C THR A 5 -10.98 -0.29 7.00
N LEU A 6 -10.71 -1.45 6.41
CA LEU A 6 -9.36 -1.83 5.97
C LEU A 6 -8.89 -0.96 4.79
N ILE A 7 -9.76 -0.70 3.82
CA ILE A 7 -9.50 0.19 2.68
C ILE A 7 -9.23 1.61 3.17
N GLU A 8 -10.08 2.16 4.04
CA GLU A 8 -9.93 3.50 4.62
C GLU A 8 -8.58 3.66 5.36
N ARG A 9 -8.09 2.61 6.02
CA ARG A 9 -6.76 2.61 6.66
C ARG A 9 -5.62 2.69 5.65
N ILE A 10 -5.72 1.97 4.54
CA ILE A 10 -4.70 2.03 3.48
C ILE A 10 -4.75 3.42 2.79
N GLU A 11 -5.93 3.97 2.55
CA GLU A 11 -6.12 5.32 2.01
C GLU A 11 -5.53 6.40 2.94
N SER A 12 -5.74 6.28 4.26
CA SER A 12 -5.13 7.17 5.25
C SER A 12 -3.61 7.06 5.23
N GLY A 13 -3.06 5.84 5.21
CA GLY A 13 -1.61 5.63 5.09
C GLY A 13 -1.03 6.25 3.81
N LEU A 14 -1.76 6.15 2.69
CA LEU A 14 -1.35 6.74 1.41
C LEU A 14 -1.30 8.27 1.48
N ALA A 15 -2.26 8.89 2.18
CA ALA A 15 -2.24 10.33 2.42
C ALA A 15 -1.07 10.74 3.32
N ASP A 16 -0.79 9.97 4.37
CA ASP A 16 0.28 10.28 5.33
C ASP A 16 1.67 10.15 4.71
N ILE A 17 1.93 9.15 3.86
CA ILE A 17 3.21 9.04 3.15
C ILE A 17 3.39 10.14 2.09
N ARG A 18 2.31 10.55 1.39
CA ARG A 18 2.35 11.70 0.46
C ARG A 18 2.65 13.01 1.18
N ALA A 19 2.21 13.14 2.43
CA ALA A 19 2.51 14.27 3.29
C ALA A 19 3.88 14.15 3.99
N GLY A 20 4.64 13.07 3.76
CA GLY A 20 5.94 12.83 4.39
C GLY A 20 5.87 12.56 5.89
N LYS A 21 4.71 12.17 6.42
CA LYS A 21 4.51 11.92 7.86
C LYS A 21 4.95 10.52 8.31
N ILE A 22 5.01 9.57 7.38
CA ILE A 22 5.43 8.19 7.62
C ILE A 22 6.44 7.76 6.56
N SER A 23 7.27 6.76 6.87
CA SER A 23 8.23 6.19 5.93
C SER A 23 7.57 5.22 4.93
N ALA A 24 8.29 4.88 3.87
CA ALA A 24 7.87 3.87 2.90
C ALA A 24 7.67 2.50 3.58
N ARG A 25 8.56 2.13 4.51
CA ARG A 25 8.40 0.92 5.31
C ARG A 25 7.12 0.90 6.16
N THR A 26 6.83 1.99 6.89
CA THR A 26 5.58 2.06 7.67
C THR A 26 4.37 1.93 6.76
N PHE A 27 4.38 2.56 5.58
CA PHE A 27 3.29 2.42 4.63
C PHE A 27 3.19 0.99 4.04
N ALA A 28 4.31 0.32 3.76
CA ALA A 28 4.34 -1.06 3.31
C ALA A 28 3.67 -2.02 4.32
N GLU A 29 3.93 -1.82 5.62
CA GLU A 29 3.29 -2.58 6.69
C GLU A 29 1.78 -2.33 6.75
N ILE A 30 1.33 -1.08 6.56
CA ILE A 30 -0.10 -0.74 6.47
C ILE A 30 -0.75 -1.46 5.29
N VAL A 31 -0.15 -1.39 4.10
CA VAL A 31 -0.67 -2.07 2.88
C VAL A 31 -0.75 -3.58 3.12
N ARG A 32 0.31 -4.19 3.65
CA ARG A 32 0.38 -5.64 3.87
C ARG A 32 -0.64 -6.13 4.90
N ASN A 33 -0.69 -5.48 6.07
CA ASN A 33 -1.53 -5.94 7.18
C ASN A 33 -3.01 -5.78 6.85
N ASN A 34 -3.40 -4.65 6.24
CA ASN A 34 -4.80 -4.43 5.88
C ASN A 34 -5.18 -5.20 4.61
N GLY A 35 -4.28 -5.29 3.62
CA GLY A 35 -4.50 -6.06 2.39
C GLY A 35 -4.71 -7.56 2.64
N ARG A 36 -3.93 -8.17 3.55
CA ARG A 36 -4.13 -9.56 3.99
C ARG A 36 -5.44 -9.80 4.74
N ALA A 37 -5.97 -8.76 5.38
CA ALA A 37 -7.21 -8.84 6.12
C ALA A 37 -8.45 -8.62 5.24
N LEU A 38 -8.28 -8.23 3.97
CA LEU A 38 -9.40 -8.08 3.04
C LEU A 38 -10.00 -9.45 2.70
N GLU A 39 -11.30 -9.59 2.93
CA GLU A 39 -12.04 -10.82 2.68
C GLU A 39 -12.62 -10.83 1.26
N GLY A 40 -12.72 -12.02 0.65
CA GLY A 40 -13.38 -12.19 -0.66
C GLY A 40 -12.64 -11.57 -1.85
N MET A 41 -11.36 -11.25 -1.70
CA MET A 41 -10.56 -10.63 -2.75
C MET A 41 -10.21 -11.59 -3.89
N PRO A 42 -10.36 -11.18 -5.16
CA PRO A 42 -9.80 -11.93 -6.29
C PRO A 42 -8.29 -12.15 -6.12
N TYR A 43 -7.81 -13.34 -6.46
CA TYR A 43 -6.39 -13.72 -6.30
C TYR A 43 -5.43 -12.75 -7.01
N ALA A 44 -5.81 -12.19 -8.15
CA ALA A 44 -5.00 -11.20 -8.85
C ALA A 44 -4.74 -9.95 -7.98
N LEU A 45 -5.77 -9.42 -7.32
CA LEU A 45 -5.64 -8.25 -6.45
C LEU A 45 -4.89 -8.57 -5.15
N ILE A 46 -4.96 -9.81 -4.67
CA ILE A 46 -4.13 -10.31 -3.56
C ILE A 46 -2.65 -10.23 -3.96
N ARG A 47 -2.30 -10.77 -5.14
CA ARG A 47 -0.93 -10.75 -5.64
C ARG A 47 -0.40 -9.34 -5.88
N GLU A 48 -1.25 -8.44 -6.35
CA GLU A 48 -0.88 -7.05 -6.58
C GLU A 48 -0.49 -6.31 -5.29
N PHE A 49 -1.25 -6.45 -4.19
CA PHE A 49 -0.86 -5.78 -2.94
C PHE A 49 0.41 -6.39 -2.33
N GLU A 50 0.62 -7.70 -2.46
CA GLU A 50 1.84 -8.35 -1.99
C GLU A 50 3.08 -7.81 -2.70
N LEU A 51 2.99 -7.65 -4.03
CA LEU A 51 4.04 -7.03 -4.85
C LEU A 51 4.24 -5.56 -4.48
N LEU A 52 3.16 -4.78 -4.31
CA LEU A 52 3.26 -3.38 -3.91
C LEU A 52 3.93 -3.22 -2.54
N ALA A 53 3.56 -4.04 -1.56
CA ALA A 53 4.18 -4.00 -0.23
C ALA A 53 5.68 -4.35 -0.31
N LEU A 54 6.06 -5.33 -1.15
CA LEU A 54 7.47 -5.67 -1.38
C LEU A 54 8.23 -4.53 -2.06
N GLU A 55 7.67 -3.91 -3.11
CA GLU A 55 8.28 -2.78 -3.82
C GLU A 55 8.48 -1.57 -2.88
N LEU A 56 7.52 -1.32 -1.98
CA LEU A 56 7.62 -0.25 -0.97
C LEU A 56 8.68 -0.54 0.09
N GLU A 57 8.83 -1.79 0.52
CA GLU A 57 9.93 -2.17 1.41
C GLU A 57 11.27 -1.97 0.73
N ILE A 58 11.45 -2.50 -0.49
CA ILE A 58 12.67 -2.29 -1.27
C ILE A 58 12.97 -0.80 -1.42
N ALA A 59 11.94 0.02 -1.65
CA ALA A 59 12.10 1.45 -1.82
C ALA A 59 12.71 2.13 -0.57
N ASP A 60 12.36 1.67 0.62
CA ASP A 60 12.90 2.17 1.89
C ASP A 60 14.39 1.83 2.05
N TRP A 61 14.81 0.63 1.64
CA TRP A 61 16.21 0.18 1.78
C TRP A 61 17.18 0.99 0.91
N TYR A 62 16.79 1.34 -0.31
CA TYR A 62 17.66 2.12 -1.19
C TYR A 62 17.89 3.55 -0.67
N VAL A 63 16.94 4.12 0.08
CA VAL A 63 17.11 5.44 0.70
C VAL A 63 18.26 5.42 1.72
N GLU A 64 18.48 4.30 2.41
CA GLU A 64 19.62 4.13 3.33
C GLU A 64 20.97 4.06 2.58
N ASP A 65 20.98 3.57 1.34
CA ASP A 65 22.17 3.47 0.48
C ASP A 65 22.43 4.73 -0.38
N GLY A 66 21.65 5.81 -0.18
CA GLY A 66 21.80 7.06 -0.92
C GLY A 66 21.25 7.02 -2.36
N PHE A 67 20.51 5.98 -2.71
CA PHE A 67 19.76 5.87 -3.96
C PHE A 67 18.30 6.18 -3.65
N SER A 68 17.68 7.21 -4.23
CA SER A 68 16.25 7.45 -4.02
C SER A 68 15.46 6.70 -5.09
N PRO A 69 14.91 5.50 -4.84
CA PRO A 69 13.96 4.90 -5.76
C PRO A 69 12.75 5.82 -5.83
N GLU A 70 12.17 5.92 -7.01
CA GLU A 70 11.01 6.78 -7.21
C GLU A 70 9.81 6.19 -6.45
N LEU A 71 9.58 6.71 -5.24
CA LEU A 71 8.42 6.36 -4.42
C LEU A 71 7.12 6.79 -5.10
N ALA A 72 7.14 7.88 -5.87
CA ALA A 72 5.93 8.45 -6.49
C ALA A 72 5.20 7.46 -7.42
N PRO A 73 5.87 6.74 -8.35
CA PRO A 73 5.27 5.64 -9.10
C PRO A 73 4.58 4.59 -8.22
N LEU A 74 5.18 4.19 -7.11
CA LEU A 74 4.59 3.19 -6.19
C LEU A 74 3.30 3.73 -5.57
N LEU A 75 3.30 4.99 -5.13
CA LEU A 75 2.10 5.63 -4.55
C LEU A 75 0.97 5.79 -5.58
N VAL A 76 1.30 5.96 -6.87
CA VAL A 76 0.31 5.96 -7.96
C VAL A 76 -0.24 4.56 -8.18
N LYS A 77 0.61 3.52 -8.23
CA LYS A 77 0.15 2.13 -8.35
C LYS A 77 -0.74 1.73 -7.17
N THR A 78 -0.38 2.09 -5.94
CA THR A 78 -1.24 1.81 -4.77
C THR A 78 -2.59 2.50 -4.88
N GLN A 79 -2.64 3.74 -5.38
CA GLN A 79 -3.92 4.43 -5.62
C GLN A 79 -4.77 3.72 -6.69
N ALA A 80 -4.14 3.25 -7.77
CA ALA A 80 -4.83 2.50 -8.81
C ALA A 80 -5.39 1.17 -8.27
N TRP A 81 -4.59 0.44 -7.47
CA TRP A 81 -5.04 -0.78 -6.81
C TRP A 81 -6.23 -0.54 -5.87
N LEU A 82 -6.18 0.50 -5.04
CA LEU A 82 -7.30 0.89 -4.17
C LEU A 82 -8.60 1.15 -4.95
N ALA A 83 -8.49 1.72 -6.15
CA ALA A 83 -9.65 2.00 -7.01
C ALA A 83 -10.31 0.73 -7.59
N MET A 84 -9.61 -0.41 -7.58
CA MET A 84 -10.13 -1.71 -8.05
C MET A 84 -10.83 -2.50 -6.94
N LEU A 85 -10.74 -2.05 -5.68
CA LEU A 85 -11.31 -2.78 -4.55
C LEU A 85 -12.83 -2.61 -4.48
N PRO A 86 -13.58 -3.69 -4.21
CA PRO A 86 -15.02 -3.58 -3.97
C PRO A 86 -15.27 -2.77 -2.70
N ARG A 87 -16.09 -1.71 -2.82
CA ARG A 87 -16.43 -0.80 -1.71
C ARG A 87 -17.82 -1.04 -1.12
N ASP A 88 -18.64 -1.83 -1.82
CA ASP A 88 -20.02 -2.14 -1.47
C ASP A 88 -20.12 -3.57 -0.94
N VAL A 89 -19.76 -3.76 0.34
CA VAL A 89 -20.18 -4.92 1.14
C VAL A 89 -20.37 -4.53 2.59
#